data_AF-A0A840KDQ0-F1
#
_entry.id   AF-A0A840KDQ0-F1
#
_cell.length_a   1.000
_cell.length_b   1.000
_cell.length_c   1.000
_cell.angle_alpha   90.00
_cell.angle_beta   90.00
_cell.angle_gamma   90.00
#
_symmetry.space_group_name_H-M   'P 1'
#
loop_
_entity.id
_entity.type
_entity.pdbx_description
1 polymer ?
#
loop_
_entity_poly.entity_id
_entity_poly.type
_entity_poly.pdbx_seq_one_letter_code
_entity_poly.pdbx_strand_id
1 'polypeptide(L)'
;MVGIGGIIRILRKEYLNGILQTFFTIVLGAVVYCWYSFALIFYPYDFFANNLDIPENIKFEKPLEIPYEENKPTPKVDKQDLVLYDYSQPGIYKYDVYLNNIEKGKIYLKVFEVTKNKLLSEKSVKNRTEMFVFNPADTLKRFELKNDFTIYEGDWGDFYGSRIEVWFKPDQLNKPERKLFTKNYIVQGWMR
;
A
#
# COMPACT_ATOMS: atom_id res chain seq x y z
N MET A 1 -19.54 -22.04 -32.24
CA MET A 1 -20.49 -22.72 -33.16
C MET A 1 -21.36 -21.79 -33.99
N VAL A 2 -21.78 -20.60 -33.51
CA VAL A 2 -22.78 -19.74 -34.19
C VAL A 2 -22.28 -19.11 -35.51
N GLY A 3 -21.01 -18.72 -35.60
CA GLY A 3 -20.45 -18.10 -36.82
C GLY A 3 -20.28 -19.06 -38.01
N ILE A 4 -19.97 -20.33 -37.73
CA ILE A 4 -19.87 -21.38 -38.77
C ILE A 4 -21.24 -21.60 -39.43
N GLY A 5 -22.34 -21.46 -38.67
CA GLY A 5 -23.70 -21.57 -39.19
C GLY A 5 -24.05 -20.50 -40.23
N GLY A 6 -23.55 -19.27 -40.07
CA GLY A 6 -23.76 -18.19 -41.05
C GLY A 6 -23.09 -18.49 -42.39
N ILE A 7 -21.84 -18.98 -42.34
CA ILE A 7 -21.07 -19.39 -43.52
C ILE A 7 -21.75 -20.57 -44.23
N ILE A 8 -22.23 -21.56 -43.47
CA ILE A 8 -22.97 -22.72 -44.03
C ILE A 8 -24.25 -22.26 -44.76
N ARG A 9 -24.98 -21.27 -44.24
CA ARG A 9 -26.18 -20.72 -44.89
C ARG A 9 -25.85 -19.98 -46.19
N ILE A 10 -24.74 -19.24 -46.22
CA ILE A 10 -24.24 -18.60 -47.45
C ILE A 10 -23.89 -19.67 -48.50
N LEU A 11 -23.21 -20.75 -48.11
CA LEU A 11 -22.89 -21.87 -49.00
C LEU A 11 -24.15 -22.61 -49.51
N ARG A 12 -25.24 -22.59 -48.74
CA ARG A 12 -26.57 -23.12 -49.12
C ARG A 12 -27.44 -22.15 -49.93
N LYS A 13 -26.88 -21.01 -50.37
CA LYS A 13 -27.58 -19.94 -51.12
C LYS A 13 -28.66 -19.18 -50.33
N GLU A 14 -28.70 -19.33 -49.01
CA GLU A 14 -29.55 -18.51 -48.11
C GLU A 14 -28.81 -17.21 -47.73
N TYR A 15 -28.44 -16.42 -48.75
CA TYR A 15 -27.48 -15.33 -48.62
C TYR A 15 -27.86 -14.29 -47.56
N LEU A 16 -29.11 -13.82 -47.57
CA LEU A 16 -29.57 -12.78 -46.64
C LEU A 16 -29.46 -13.24 -45.18
N ASN A 17 -29.98 -14.43 -44.88
CA ASN A 17 -29.95 -15.01 -43.53
C ASN A 17 -28.51 -15.32 -43.08
N GLY A 18 -27.67 -15.82 -43.98
CA GLY A 18 -26.28 -16.12 -43.71
C GLY A 18 -25.43 -14.86 -43.47
N ILE A 19 -25.63 -13.80 -44.25
CA ILE A 19 -24.97 -12.50 -44.06
C ILE A 19 -25.41 -11.87 -42.74
N LEU A 20 -26.71 -11.81 -42.46
CA LEU A 20 -27.24 -11.26 -41.21
C LEU A 20 -26.69 -12.00 -39.99
N GLN A 21 -26.72 -13.34 -40.01
CA GLN A 21 -26.20 -14.16 -38.91
C GLN A 21 -24.69 -13.94 -38.70
N THR A 22 -23.92 -13.84 -39.78
CA THR A 22 -22.48 -13.57 -39.71
C THR A 22 -22.21 -12.19 -39.13
N PHE A 23 -22.92 -11.17 -39.62
CA PHE A 23 -22.82 -9.79 -39.13
C PHE A 23 -23.13 -9.69 -37.64
N PHE A 24 -24.27 -10.24 -37.18
CA PHE A 24 -24.63 -10.21 -35.76
C PHE A 24 -23.64 -10.98 -34.88
N THR A 25 -23.06 -12.07 -35.37
CA THR A 25 -22.02 -12.80 -34.64
C THR A 25 -20.76 -11.95 -34.46
N ILE A 26 -20.34 -11.23 -35.50
CA ILE A 26 -19.18 -10.31 -35.44
C ILE A 26 -19.47 -9.17 -34.47
N VAL A 27 -20.65 -8.55 -34.56
CA VAL A 27 -21.06 -7.46 -33.66
C VAL A 27 -21.08 -7.93 -32.21
N LEU A 28 -21.68 -9.09 -31.92
CA LEU A 28 -21.70 -9.64 -30.57
C LEU A 28 -20.28 -9.94 -30.07
N GLY A 29 -19.43 -10.52 -30.92
CA GLY A 29 -18.02 -10.77 -30.59
C GLY A 29 -17.27 -9.48 -30.26
N ALA A 30 -17.49 -8.41 -31.03
CA ALA A 30 -16.90 -7.10 -30.75
C ALA A 30 -17.42 -6.49 -29.45
N VAL A 31 -18.72 -6.60 -29.16
CA VAL A 31 -19.31 -6.12 -27.90
C VAL A 31 -18.72 -6.86 -26.69
N VAL A 32 -18.63 -8.19 -26.75
CA VAL A 32 -18.04 -9.01 -25.68
C VAL A 32 -16.56 -8.67 -25.51
N TYR A 33 -15.81 -8.51 -26.60
CA TYR A 33 -14.40 -8.11 -26.56
C TYR A 33 -14.24 -6.73 -25.91
N CYS A 34 -14.99 -5.72 -26.35
CA CYS A 34 -14.96 -4.38 -25.76
C CYS A 34 -15.33 -4.40 -24.27
N TRP A 35 -16.36 -5.16 -23.89
CA TRP A 35 -16.75 -5.32 -22.49
C TRP A 35 -15.65 -5.96 -21.66
N TYR A 36 -15.06 -7.05 -22.15
CA TYR A 36 -13.98 -7.76 -21.45
C TYR A 36 -12.72 -6.89 -21.33
N SER A 37 -12.31 -6.23 -22.39
CA SER A 37 -11.19 -5.28 -22.37
C SER A 37 -11.45 -4.12 -21.41
N PHE A 38 -12.67 -3.58 -21.38
CA PHE A 38 -13.05 -2.54 -20.43
C PHE A 38 -13.01 -3.05 -18.98
N ALA A 39 -13.53 -4.26 -18.71
CA ALA A 39 -13.48 -4.87 -17.39
C ALA A 39 -12.04 -5.08 -16.89
N LEU A 40 -11.11 -5.46 -17.78
CA LEU A 40 -9.70 -5.64 -17.43
C LEU A 40 -8.98 -4.34 -17.05
N ILE A 41 -9.44 -3.17 -17.52
CA ILE A 41 -8.91 -1.88 -17.08
C ILE A 41 -9.14 -1.66 -15.58
N PHE A 42 -10.19 -2.27 -15.02
CA PHE A 42 -10.52 -2.21 -13.60
C PHE A 42 -10.01 -3.43 -12.81
N TYR A 43 -9.14 -4.27 -13.38
CA TYR A 43 -8.53 -5.38 -12.65
C TYR A 43 -7.40 -4.83 -11.77
N PRO A 44 -7.61 -4.69 -10.45
CA PRO A 44 -6.80 -3.80 -9.61
C PRO A 44 -5.60 -4.51 -8.95
N TYR A 45 -5.16 -5.62 -9.54
CA TYR A 45 -4.21 -6.52 -8.90
C TYR A 45 -2.77 -6.08 -9.15
N ASP A 46 -2.12 -5.55 -8.11
CA ASP A 46 -0.69 -5.23 -8.11
C ASP A 46 0.13 -6.46 -7.69
N PHE A 47 0.83 -7.07 -8.65
CA PHE A 47 1.69 -8.24 -8.45
C PHE A 47 2.99 -7.97 -7.66
N PHE A 48 3.16 -6.79 -7.06
CA PHE A 48 4.37 -6.39 -6.36
C PHE A 48 4.82 -7.40 -5.29
N ALA A 49 3.87 -7.94 -4.52
CA ALA A 49 4.13 -8.79 -3.37
C ALA A 49 4.19 -10.30 -3.69
N ASN A 50 3.76 -10.73 -4.88
CA ASN A 50 3.61 -12.15 -5.25
C ASN A 50 4.91 -12.98 -5.18
N ASN A 51 6.07 -12.34 -5.21
CA ASN A 51 7.38 -12.99 -5.17
C ASN A 51 8.24 -12.42 -4.02
N LEU A 52 7.61 -12.01 -2.92
CA LEU A 52 8.27 -11.56 -1.71
C LEU A 52 8.01 -12.57 -0.59
N ASP A 53 9.08 -13.14 -0.07
CA ASP A 53 8.99 -13.98 1.13
C ASP A 53 9.27 -13.14 2.37
N ILE A 54 8.54 -13.43 3.45
CA ILE A 54 8.82 -12.83 4.76
C ILE A 54 9.99 -13.63 5.39
N PRO A 55 11.18 -13.04 5.54
CA PRO A 55 12.35 -13.79 6.00
C PRO A 55 12.20 -14.18 7.48
N GLU A 56 12.34 -15.47 7.79
CA GLU A 56 12.15 -16.02 9.15
C GLU A 56 13.21 -15.57 10.15
N ASN A 57 14.40 -15.16 9.67
CA ASN A 57 15.51 -14.72 10.52
C ASN A 57 15.39 -13.27 11.01
N ILE A 58 14.32 -12.56 10.64
CA ILE A 58 14.07 -11.18 11.06
C ILE A 58 12.79 -11.14 11.89
N LYS A 59 12.87 -10.51 13.08
CA LYS A 59 11.67 -10.24 13.88
C LYS A 59 10.87 -9.12 13.23
N PHE A 60 9.59 -9.40 12.94
CA PHE A 60 8.62 -8.41 12.49
C PHE A 60 7.52 -8.26 13.53
N GLU A 61 7.07 -7.03 13.74
CA GLU A 61 5.83 -6.74 14.47
C GLU A 61 4.66 -6.67 13.48
N LYS A 62 3.43 -6.79 13.97
CA LYS A 62 2.24 -6.48 13.18
C LYS A 62 1.71 -5.09 13.55
N PRO A 63 1.14 -4.34 12.59
CA PRO A 63 0.41 -3.12 12.91
C PRO A 63 -0.72 -3.44 13.90
N LEU A 64 -0.96 -2.54 14.85
CA LEU A 64 -2.10 -2.66 15.75
C LEU A 64 -3.38 -2.26 15.02
N GLU A 65 -4.43 -3.05 15.17
CA GLU A 65 -5.75 -2.69 14.65
C GLU A 65 -6.35 -1.58 15.52
N ILE A 66 -6.98 -0.59 14.88
CA ILE A 66 -7.80 0.40 15.57
C ILE A 66 -9.26 -0.07 15.45
N PRO A 67 -9.88 -0.58 16.53
CA PRO A 67 -11.25 -1.08 16.46
C PRO A 67 -12.21 0.07 16.16
N TYR A 68 -13.26 -0.20 15.38
CA TYR A 68 -14.24 0.80 14.96
C TYR A 68 -14.98 1.47 16.13
N GLU A 69 -15.21 0.72 17.22
CA GLU A 69 -15.97 1.18 18.39
C GLU A 69 -15.10 1.54 19.60
N GLU A 70 -13.78 1.36 19.52
CA GLU A 70 -12.87 1.56 20.65
C GLU A 70 -11.86 2.68 20.41
N ASN A 71 -11.31 3.20 21.50
CA ASN A 71 -10.19 4.12 21.41
C ASN A 71 -8.96 3.41 20.84
N LYS A 72 -8.17 4.14 20.06
CA LYS A 72 -6.87 3.70 19.56
C LYS A 72 -6.05 3.04 20.68
N PRO A 73 -5.62 1.77 20.51
CA PRO A 73 -4.90 1.08 21.56
C PRO A 73 -3.62 1.83 21.90
N THR A 74 -3.35 1.99 23.19
CA THR A 74 -2.14 2.67 23.66
C THR A 74 -1.23 1.63 24.31
N PRO A 75 -0.32 0.98 23.55
CA PRO A 75 0.54 -0.05 24.12
C PRO A 75 1.45 0.55 25.19
N LYS A 76 1.82 -0.26 26.18
CA LYS A 76 2.84 0.13 27.15
C LYS A 76 4.20 0.14 26.45
N VAL A 77 4.83 1.32 26.40
CA VAL A 77 6.13 1.53 25.75
C VAL A 77 7.11 2.07 26.79
N ASP A 78 8.18 1.32 27.04
CA ASP A 78 9.16 1.63 28.08
C ASP A 78 10.44 2.29 27.54
N LYS A 79 10.58 2.41 26.21
CA LYS A 79 11.75 2.98 25.53
C LYS A 79 11.35 3.71 24.25
N GLN A 80 12.30 4.39 23.59
CA GLN A 80 12.01 4.94 22.27
C GLN A 80 11.55 3.86 21.30
N ASP A 81 10.40 4.06 20.69
CA ASP A 81 9.77 3.07 19.83
C ASP A 81 8.82 3.71 18.81
N LEU A 82 8.53 2.96 17.74
CA LEU A 82 7.52 3.24 16.73
C LEU A 82 6.39 2.24 16.94
N VAL A 83 5.15 2.73 16.99
CA VAL A 83 3.94 1.90 16.98
C VAL A 83 3.19 2.21 15.69
N LEU A 84 3.03 1.19 14.83
CA LEU A 84 2.26 1.30 13.60
C LEU A 84 0.84 0.79 13.84
N TYR A 85 -0.13 1.43 13.20
CA TYR A 85 -1.53 1.06 13.27
C TYR A 85 -2.09 0.85 11.87
N ASP A 86 -2.84 -0.23 11.68
CA ASP A 86 -3.70 -0.38 10.53
C ASP A 86 -4.90 0.57 10.68
N TYR A 87 -5.23 1.32 9.62
CA TYR A 87 -6.21 2.40 9.73
C TYR A 87 -7.13 2.50 8.53
N SER A 88 -8.44 2.43 8.80
CA SER A 88 -9.54 2.59 7.85
C SER A 88 -9.62 1.49 6.80
N GLN A 89 -8.54 1.21 6.07
CA GLN A 89 -8.49 0.25 4.98
C GLN A 89 -7.07 -0.30 4.78
N PRO A 90 -6.92 -1.52 4.23
CA PRO A 90 -5.61 -2.15 4.03
C PRO A 90 -4.65 -1.27 3.22
N GLY A 91 -3.40 -1.17 3.66
CA GLY A 91 -2.37 -0.32 3.03
C GLY A 91 -2.38 1.14 3.49
N ILE A 92 -3.34 1.55 4.30
CA ILE A 92 -3.40 2.86 4.96
C ILE A 92 -3.05 2.70 6.43
N TYR A 93 -2.13 3.53 6.91
CA TYR A 93 -1.57 3.41 8.24
C TYR A 93 -1.57 4.74 9.00
N LYS A 94 -1.57 4.62 10.32
CA LYS A 94 -1.17 5.69 11.25
C LYS A 94 0.02 5.22 12.08
N TYR A 95 0.71 6.16 12.71
CA TYR A 95 1.77 5.79 13.64
C TYR A 95 1.85 6.73 14.84
N ASP A 96 2.36 6.18 15.94
CA ASP A 96 2.88 6.93 17.07
C ASP A 96 4.37 6.68 17.19
N VAL A 97 5.11 7.72 17.57
CA VAL A 97 6.51 7.59 17.98
C VAL A 97 6.65 8.01 19.43
N TYR A 98 7.46 7.28 20.17
CA TYR A 98 7.79 7.58 21.55
C TYR A 98 9.23 8.05 21.59
N LEU A 99 9.47 9.28 22.02
CA LEU A 99 10.79 9.92 22.01
C LEU A 99 11.08 10.64 23.34
N ASN A 100 12.35 10.62 23.75
CA ASN A 100 12.92 11.43 24.83
C ASN A 100 14.23 12.08 24.34
N ASN A 101 14.73 13.08 25.06
CA ASN A 101 15.97 13.78 24.74
C ASN A 101 16.09 14.22 23.27
N ILE A 102 14.99 14.69 22.68
CA ILE A 102 14.92 15.13 21.28
C ILE A 102 14.79 16.65 21.20
N GLU A 103 15.73 17.25 20.46
CA GLU A 103 15.73 18.67 20.14
C GLU A 103 14.57 19.06 19.21
N LYS A 104 14.35 20.36 19.03
CA LYS A 104 13.28 20.85 18.17
C LYS A 104 13.58 20.50 16.71
N GLY A 105 12.60 19.90 16.04
CA GLY A 105 12.71 19.55 14.63
C GLY A 105 11.49 18.82 14.13
N LYS A 106 11.67 18.09 13.04
CA LYS A 106 10.66 17.25 12.44
C LYS A 106 11.13 15.81 12.37
N ILE A 107 10.22 14.86 12.51
CA ILE A 107 10.46 13.49 12.10
C ILE A 107 9.65 13.14 10.86
N TYR A 108 10.09 12.11 10.15
CA TYR A 108 9.35 11.48 9.06
C TYR A 108 9.80 10.01 8.94
N LEU A 109 9.03 9.21 8.20
CA LEU A 109 9.34 7.80 7.97
C LEU A 109 9.95 7.58 6.59
N LYS A 110 10.84 6.59 6.49
CA LYS A 110 11.19 5.92 5.24
C LYS A 110 10.83 4.44 5.38
N VAL A 111 10.10 3.90 4.41
CA VAL A 111 9.59 2.53 4.45
C VAL A 111 10.28 1.75 3.34
N PHE A 112 10.91 0.64 3.69
CA PHE A 112 11.59 -0.22 2.73
C PHE A 112 10.94 -1.60 2.72
N GLU A 113 10.79 -2.20 1.56
CA GLU A 113 10.61 -3.65 1.45
C GLU A 113 11.97 -4.32 1.78
N VAL A 114 11.94 -5.35 2.63
CA VAL A 114 13.16 -5.87 3.28
C VAL A 114 14.04 -6.69 2.34
N THR A 115 13.47 -7.52 1.47
CA THR A 115 14.21 -8.50 0.66
C THR A 115 15.01 -7.84 -0.47
N LYS A 116 14.42 -6.85 -1.13
CA LYS A 116 15.03 -6.11 -2.25
C LYS A 116 15.53 -4.74 -1.84
N ASN A 117 15.35 -4.37 -0.57
CA ASN A 117 15.71 -3.05 -0.03
C ASN A 117 15.07 -1.90 -0.83
N LYS A 118 13.87 -2.12 -1.38
CA LYS A 118 13.18 -1.13 -2.22
C LYS A 118 12.50 -0.10 -1.35
N LEU A 119 12.79 1.18 -1.58
CA LEU A 119 12.08 2.27 -0.92
C LEU A 119 10.64 2.36 -1.45
N LEU A 120 9.67 2.38 -0.54
CA LEU A 120 8.24 2.32 -0.83
C LEU A 120 7.62 3.70 -0.70
N SER A 121 6.86 4.10 -1.72
CA SER A 121 6.02 5.30 -1.68
C SER A 121 6.78 6.55 -1.20
N GLU A 122 8.05 6.69 -1.58
CA GLU A 122 9.03 7.59 -0.96
C GLU A 122 8.49 9.00 -0.69
N LYS A 123 8.02 9.67 -1.75
CA LYS A 123 7.57 11.06 -1.68
C LYS A 123 6.28 11.20 -0.85
N SER A 124 5.32 10.29 -1.04
CA SER A 124 4.04 10.36 -0.34
C SER A 124 4.21 10.01 1.15
N VAL A 125 4.93 8.94 1.47
CA VAL A 125 5.22 8.52 2.85
C VAL A 125 6.00 9.62 3.57
N LYS A 126 7.10 10.13 3.00
CA LYS A 126 7.89 11.19 3.63
C LYS A 126 7.02 12.41 3.98
N ASN A 127 6.23 12.89 3.01
CA ASN A 127 5.43 14.09 3.20
C ASN A 127 4.24 13.89 4.16
N ARG A 128 3.58 12.73 4.10
CA ARG A 128 2.40 12.43 4.92
C ARG A 128 2.74 12.07 6.36
N THR A 129 3.92 11.51 6.59
CA THR A 129 4.40 11.10 7.91
C THR A 129 5.15 12.20 8.65
N GLU A 130 5.41 13.35 8.01
CA GLU A 130 6.17 14.43 8.61
C GLU A 130 5.41 15.05 9.78
N MET A 131 6.06 15.18 10.94
CA MET A 131 5.50 15.91 12.08
C MET A 131 6.57 16.57 12.93
N PHE A 132 6.19 17.68 13.59
CA PHE A 132 7.04 18.38 14.53
C PHE A 132 7.17 17.63 15.85
N VAL A 133 8.39 17.54 16.36
CA VAL A 133 8.69 16.94 17.67
C VAL A 133 9.59 17.86 18.48
N PHE A 134 9.37 17.83 19.79
CA PHE A 134 10.23 18.47 20.78
C PHE A 134 9.97 17.85 22.15
N ASN A 135 11.02 17.28 22.73
CA ASN A 135 11.02 16.75 24.09
C ASN A 135 12.44 16.74 24.65
N PRO A 136 12.89 17.83 25.30
CA PRO A 136 14.24 17.89 25.87
C PRO A 136 14.38 17.07 27.16
N ALA A 137 13.28 16.57 27.72
CA ALA A 137 13.30 15.78 28.94
C ALA A 137 13.67 14.32 28.64
N ASP A 138 14.24 13.65 29.65
CA ASP A 138 14.56 12.22 29.61
C ASP A 138 13.31 11.33 29.72
N THR A 139 12.18 11.90 30.13
CA THR A 139 10.90 11.20 30.18
C THR A 139 10.37 10.94 28.77
N LEU A 140 9.95 9.71 28.50
CA LEU A 140 9.37 9.31 27.23
C LEU A 140 8.06 10.07 26.95
N LYS A 141 7.95 10.65 25.76
CA LYS A 141 6.75 11.37 25.30
C LYS A 141 6.22 10.73 24.01
N ARG A 142 4.91 10.52 23.97
CA ARG A 142 4.19 10.11 22.75
C ARG A 142 3.99 11.29 21.80
N PHE A 143 4.28 11.09 20.53
CA PHE A 143 3.90 11.96 19.43
C PHE A 143 3.06 11.15 18.47
N GLU A 144 1.87 11.66 18.18
CA GLU A 144 0.89 10.98 17.35
C GLU A 144 0.78 11.64 15.97
N LEU A 145 0.86 10.84 14.91
CA LEU A 145 0.57 11.32 13.57
C LEU A 145 -0.93 11.62 13.46
N LYS A 146 -1.26 12.89 13.18
CA LYS A 146 -2.65 13.35 13.05
C LYS A 146 -3.34 12.82 11.79
N ASN A 147 -2.59 12.72 10.70
CA ASN A 147 -3.06 12.23 9.41
C ASN A 147 -2.72 10.74 9.23
N ASP A 148 -3.24 10.13 8.18
CA ASP A 148 -2.79 8.82 7.72
C ASP A 148 -1.71 8.95 6.63
N PHE A 149 -1.11 7.81 6.30
CA PHE A 149 -0.26 7.66 5.13
C PHE A 149 -0.52 6.31 4.46
N THR A 150 -0.25 6.23 3.16
CA THR A 150 -0.51 5.04 2.35
C THR A 150 0.80 4.45 1.85
N ILE A 151 0.93 3.13 1.96
CA ILE A 151 1.92 2.35 1.21
C ILE A 151 1.21 1.80 -0.01
N TYR A 152 1.68 2.18 -1.19
CA TYR A 152 1.00 1.88 -2.45
C TYR A 152 1.49 0.63 -3.17
N GLU A 153 2.66 0.12 -2.80
CA GLU A 153 3.23 -1.06 -3.42
C GLU A 153 2.59 -2.34 -2.86
N GLY A 154 1.96 -3.14 -3.74
CA GLY A 154 1.21 -4.35 -3.37
C GLY A 154 -0.29 -4.11 -3.35
N ASP A 155 -1.03 -5.18 -3.05
CA ASP A 155 -2.49 -5.19 -3.03
C ASP A 155 -3.00 -5.65 -1.65
N TRP A 156 -4.29 -5.52 -1.44
CA TRP A 156 -4.97 -5.98 -0.25
C TRP A 156 -4.84 -7.49 -0.09
N GLY A 157 -4.42 -7.93 1.11
CA GLY A 157 -4.21 -9.34 1.44
C GLY A 157 -2.80 -9.85 1.12
N ASP A 158 -2.01 -9.11 0.35
CA ASP A 158 -0.66 -9.51 -0.04
C ASP A 158 0.38 -8.88 0.91
N PHE A 159 0.66 -9.60 2.01
CA PHE A 159 1.57 -9.15 3.06
C PHE A 159 3.04 -9.40 2.73
N TYR A 160 3.91 -8.46 3.11
CA TYR A 160 5.35 -8.58 2.99
C TYR A 160 6.09 -7.90 4.13
N GLY A 161 7.36 -8.29 4.31
CA GLY A 161 8.23 -7.72 5.34
C GLY A 161 8.71 -6.32 4.97
N SER A 162 8.53 -5.36 5.87
CA SER A 162 9.02 -4.00 5.72
C SER A 162 9.95 -3.58 6.86
N ARG A 163 10.98 -2.78 6.53
CA ARG A 163 11.81 -2.03 7.46
C ARG A 163 11.38 -0.57 7.45
N ILE A 164 10.86 -0.10 8.56
CA ILE A 164 10.46 1.31 8.73
C ILE A 164 11.55 2.03 9.52
N GLU A 165 12.13 3.06 8.90
CA GLU A 165 13.13 3.91 9.52
C GLU A 165 12.50 5.23 9.97
N VAL A 166 12.76 5.61 11.22
CA VAL A 166 12.38 6.93 11.76
C VAL A 166 13.54 7.88 11.57
N TRP A 167 13.33 8.93 10.78
CA TRP A 167 14.33 9.95 10.48
C TRP A 167 13.97 11.26 11.17
N PHE A 168 14.99 11.99 11.61
CA PHE A 168 14.86 13.28 12.27
C PHE A 168 15.62 14.34 11.49
N LYS A 169 14.95 15.47 11.29
CA LYS A 169 15.47 16.71 10.71
C LYS A 169 15.46 17.80 11.78
N PRO A 170 16.62 18.20 12.31
CA PRO A 170 16.70 19.32 13.25
C PRO A 170 16.23 20.62 12.60
N ASP A 171 15.62 21.52 13.38
CA ASP A 171 15.29 22.88 12.91
C ASP A 171 16.56 23.73 12.69
N GLN A 172 17.68 23.36 13.31
CA GLN A 172 18.95 24.04 13.15
C GLN A 172 19.58 23.71 11.80
N LEU A 173 19.72 24.73 10.94
CA LEU A 173 20.26 24.64 9.57
C LEU A 173 21.61 23.90 9.46
N ASN A 174 22.43 23.96 10.50
CA ASN A 174 23.78 23.40 10.49
C ASN A 174 23.84 21.95 10.97
N LYS A 175 22.72 21.36 11.39
CA LYS A 175 22.69 19.96 11.85
C LYS A 175 22.09 19.06 10.75
N PRO A 176 22.79 17.97 10.37
CA PRO A 176 22.30 17.08 9.33
C PRO A 176 21.07 16.28 9.80
N GLU A 177 20.26 15.85 8.83
CA GLU A 177 19.23 14.84 9.06
C GLU A 177 19.89 13.53 9.52
N ARG A 178 19.26 12.84 10.46
CA ARG A 178 19.79 11.58 11.02
C ARG A 178 18.69 10.56 11.25
N LYS A 179 19.03 9.28 11.09
CA LYS A 179 18.16 8.18 11.50
C LYS A 179 18.17 8.07 13.02
N LEU A 180 16.99 7.97 13.64
CA LEU A 180 16.85 7.74 15.06
C LEU A 180 16.92 6.24 15.36
N PHE A 181 16.04 5.47 14.74
CA PHE A 181 15.99 4.02 14.87
C PHE A 181 15.19 3.40 13.72
N THR A 182 15.09 2.08 13.73
CA THR A 182 14.40 1.27 12.73
C THR A 182 13.58 0.20 13.43
N LYS A 183 12.42 -0.13 12.84
CA LYS A 183 11.57 -1.23 13.30
C LYS A 183 10.96 -1.94 12.10
N ASN A 184 10.88 -3.26 12.18
CA ASN A 184 10.34 -4.06 11.09
C ASN A 184 8.87 -4.40 11.34
N TYR A 185 8.07 -4.30 10.30
CA TYR A 185 6.64 -4.58 10.31
C TYR A 185 6.26 -5.50 9.16
N ILE A 186 5.28 -6.38 9.38
CA ILE A 186 4.55 -7.00 8.27
C ILE A 186 3.51 -6.00 7.80
N VAL A 187 3.57 -5.59 6.54
CA VAL A 187 2.66 -4.60 5.95
C VAL A 187 2.09 -5.15 4.64
N GLN A 188 1.05 -4.50 4.16
CA GLN A 188 0.45 -4.72 2.84
C GLN A 188 0.29 -3.39 2.09
N GLY A 189 0.10 -3.47 0.77
CA GLY A 189 -0.12 -2.31 -0.10
C GLY A 189 -1.59 -1.89 -0.17
N TRP A 190 -1.83 -0.72 -0.75
CA TRP A 190 -3.15 -0.20 -1.09
C TRP A 190 -3.53 -0.62 -2.51
N MET A 191 -4.72 -1.20 -2.67
CA MET A 191 -5.28 -1.59 -3.97
C MET A 191 -5.31 -0.43 -4.97
N ARG A 192 -4.76 -0.62 -6.18
CA ARG A 192 -4.68 0.40 -7.22
C ARG A 192 -5.33 -0.02 -8.52
#